data_AF-A0A3S4M9X7-F1
#
_entry.id   AF-A0A3S4M9X7-F1
#
_cell.length_a   1.000
_cell.length_b   1.000
_cell.length_c   1.000
_cell.angle_alpha   90.00
_cell.angle_beta   90.00
_cell.angle_gamma   90.00
#
_symmetry.space_group_name_H-M   'P 1'
#
loop_
_entity.id
_entity.type
_entity.pdbx_description
1 polymer ?
#
loop_
_entity_poly.entity_id
_entity_poly.type
_entity_poly.pdbx_seq_one_letter_code
_entity_poly.pdbx_strand_id
1 'polypeptide(L)' 'MGLAKIRHNFPQAIAVEMEATAIAHVCHNFNVPFVVVRAISDVADQQSHLSFDEFLAVAAKQSSLMVETLVQKLAHG' A
#
# COMPACT_ATOMS: atom_id res chain seq x y z
N MET A 1 2.67 12.52 17.00
CA MET A 1 2.80 13.78 16.22
C MET A 1 2.81 13.57 14.69
N GLY A 2 3.16 12.40 14.15
CA GLY A 2 3.21 12.18 12.68
C GLY A 2 1.85 12.14 11.97
N LEU A 3 0.92 11.31 12.44
CA LEU A 3 -0.37 11.07 11.76
C LEU A 3 -1.20 12.35 11.56
N ALA A 4 -1.29 13.21 12.58
CA ALA A 4 -2.06 14.45 12.49
C ALA A 4 -1.52 15.39 11.40
N LYS A 5 -0.20 15.47 11.22
CA LYS A 5 0.42 16.26 10.15
C LYS A 5 0.14 15.66 8.77
N ILE A 6 0.23 14.33 8.64
CA ILE A 6 -0.09 13.63 7.39
C ILE A 6 -1.55 13.88 7.00
N ARG A 7 -2.49 13.71 7.94
CA ARG A 7 -3.92 13.95 7.71
C ARG A 7 -4.23 15.41 7.38
N HIS A 8 -3.51 16.35 7.98
CA HIS A 8 -3.65 17.77 7.67
C HIS A 8 -3.18 18.09 6.24
N ASN A 9 -1.99 17.61 5.86
CA ASN A 9 -1.40 17.88 4.55
C ASN A 9 -2.09 17.11 3.42
N PHE A 10 -2.58 15.90 3.70
CA PHE A 10 -3.18 14.98 2.74
C PHE A 10 -4.50 14.43 3.29
N PRO A 11 -5.57 15.24 3.35
CA PRO A 11 -6.84 14.85 3.99
C PRO A 11 -7.55 13.69 3.29
N GLN A 12 -7.24 13.44 2.02
CA GLN A 12 -7.78 12.34 1.21
C GLN A 12 -6.87 11.09 1.20
N ALA A 13 -5.74 11.10 1.92
CA ALA A 13 -4.86 9.94 1.98
C ALA A 13 -5.56 8.78 2.71
N ILE A 14 -5.67 7.63 2.04
CA ILE A 14 -6.31 6.42 2.57
C ILE A 14 -5.31 5.45 3.23
N ALA A 15 -4.01 5.60 2.93
CA ALA A 15 -2.92 4.79 3.48
C ALA A 15 -1.59 5.56 3.41
N VAL A 16 -0.59 5.12 4.16
CA VAL A 16 0.79 5.63 4.11
C VAL A 16 1.78 4.47 4.11
N GLU A 17 2.80 4.55 3.27
CA GLU A 17 3.88 3.59 3.13
C GLU A 17 5.12 4.32 2.56
N MET A 18 6.17 3.60 2.18
CA MET A 18 7.49 4.20 1.95
C MET A 18 8.01 4.10 0.51
N GLU A 19 7.41 3.29 -0.37
CA GLU A 19 7.97 2.99 -1.70
C GLU A 19 7.05 3.33 -2.89
N ALA A 20 5.73 3.29 -2.73
CA ALA A 20 4.76 3.35 -3.82
C ALA A 20 4.91 4.62 -4.66
N THR A 21 5.15 5.77 -4.02
CA THR A 21 5.32 7.04 -4.74
C THR A 21 6.63 7.06 -5.55
N ALA A 22 7.70 6.46 -5.03
CA ALA A 22 8.97 6.37 -5.76
C ALA A 22 8.85 5.44 -6.98
N ILE A 23 8.19 4.28 -6.83
CA ILE A 23 7.88 3.36 -7.93
C ILE A 23 7.02 4.07 -8.98
N ALA A 24 5.95 4.74 -8.55
CA ALA A 24 5.06 5.51 -9.41
C ALA A 24 5.80 6.57 -10.22
N HIS A 25 6.73 7.30 -9.59
CA HIS A 25 7.53 8.33 -10.25
C HIS A 25 8.43 7.72 -11.33
N VAL A 26 9.06 6.57 -11.08
CA VAL A 26 9.85 5.87 -12.12
C VAL A 26 8.94 5.41 -13.25
N CYS A 27 7.81 4.76 -12.97
CA CYS A 27 6.83 4.35 -13.98
C CYS A 27 6.35 5.52 -14.84
N HIS A 28 6.08 6.67 -14.22
CA HIS A 28 5.72 7.91 -14.92
C HIS A 28 6.82 8.35 -15.90
N ASN A 29 8.07 8.39 -15.47
CA ASN A 29 9.22 8.79 -16.31
C ASN A 29 9.41 7.88 -17.53
N PHE A 30 9.02 6.61 -17.42
CA PHE A 30 9.14 5.63 -18.50
C PHE A 30 7.82 5.33 -19.22
N ASN A 31 6.74 6.08 -18.96
CA ASN A 31 5.40 5.86 -19.52
C ASN A 31 4.89 4.42 -19.35
N VAL A 32 5.17 3.80 -18.21
CA VAL A 32 4.69 2.45 -17.87
C VAL A 32 3.42 2.58 -17.01
N PRO A 33 2.28 1.99 -17.41
CA PRO A 33 1.09 1.94 -16.56
C PRO A 33 1.40 1.24 -15.23
N PHE A 34 0.91 1.79 -14.11
CA PHE A 34 1.13 1.22 -12.78
C PHE A 34 -0.13 1.30 -11.90
N VAL A 35 -0.20 0.40 -10.91
CA VAL A 35 -1.23 0.41 -9.85
C VAL A 35 -0.62 -0.12 -8.55
N VAL A 36 -1.06 0.39 -7.39
CA VAL A 36 -0.55 -0.01 -6.07
C VAL A 36 -1.48 -1.03 -5.41
N VAL A 37 -0.94 -2.25 -5.34
CA VAL A 37 -1.37 -3.48 -4.65
C VAL A 37 -1.01 -3.61 -3.17
N ARG A 38 -1.76 -3.10 -2.17
CA ARG A 38 -1.39 -3.31 -0.75
C ARG A 38 -2.56 -3.65 0.18
N ALA A 39 -2.29 -4.47 1.19
CA ALA A 39 -3.16 -4.70 2.34
C ALA A 39 -2.70 -3.85 3.54
N ILE A 40 -3.63 -3.47 4.39
CA ILE A 40 -3.34 -2.70 5.61
C ILE A 40 -2.82 -3.65 6.70
N SER A 41 -1.61 -3.40 7.20
CA SER A 41 -0.98 -4.12 8.32
C SER A 41 -1.32 -3.53 9.69
N ASP A 42 -1.60 -2.24 9.73
CA ASP A 42 -1.81 -1.50 10.97
C ASP A 42 -2.56 -0.19 10.70
N VAL A 43 -3.20 0.34 11.73
CA VAL A 43 -3.64 1.73 11.74
C VAL A 43 -2.46 2.53 12.30
N ALA A 44 -2.04 3.57 11.57
CA ALA A 44 -0.86 4.40 11.89
C ALA A 44 -1.05 5.29 13.14
N ASP A 45 -1.51 4.71 14.24
CA ASP A 45 -1.67 5.30 15.56
C ASP A 45 -0.53 4.89 16.50
N GLN A 46 -0.69 5.09 17.81
CA GLN A 46 0.38 4.85 18.78
C GLN A 46 0.69 3.35 19.02
N GLN A 47 -0.14 2.44 18.50
CA GLN A 47 0.03 0.98 18.65
C GLN A 47 0.49 0.30 17.35
N SER A 48 0.80 1.09 16.30
CA SER A 48 1.11 0.59 14.96
C SER A 48 2.21 -0.47 14.93
N HIS A 49 3.25 -0.32 15.76
CA HIS A 49 4.38 -1.26 15.80
C HIS A 49 4.00 -2.66 16.32
N LEU A 50 3.07 -2.75 17.28
CA LEU A 50 2.60 -4.04 17.81
C LEU A 50 1.67 -4.73 16.81
N SER A 51 0.77 -3.95 16.19
CA SER A 51 -0.12 -4.44 15.12
C SER A 51 0.67 -4.90 13.90
N PHE A 52 1.74 -4.19 13.53
CA PHE A 52 2.50 -4.53 12.34
C PHE A 52 3.09 -5.94 12.42
N ASP A 53 3.79 -6.29 13.50
CA ASP A 53 4.41 -7.61 13.64
C ASP A 53 3.37 -8.75 13.68
N GLU A 54 2.21 -8.52 14.29
CA GLU A 54 1.12 -9.52 14.37
C GLU A 54 0.40 -9.70 13.03
N PHE A 55 0.19 -8.63 12.26
CA PHE A 55 -0.65 -8.64 11.08
C PHE A 55 0.12 -8.63 9.76
N LEU A 56 1.45 -8.48 9.77
CA LEU A 56 2.28 -8.49 8.56
C LEU A 56 2.06 -9.76 7.72
N ALA A 57 2.04 -10.94 8.34
CA ALA A 57 1.83 -12.20 7.63
C ALA A 57 0.43 -12.27 6.99
N VAL A 58 -0.58 -11.73 7.67
CA VAL A 58 -1.96 -11.67 7.16
C VAL A 58 -2.06 -10.68 5.99
N ALA A 59 -1.50 -9.47 6.16
CA ALA A 59 -1.47 -8.45 5.12
C ALA A 59 -0.73 -8.94 3.87
N ALA A 60 0.43 -9.59 4.05
CA ALA A 60 1.18 -10.20 2.94
C ALA A 60 0.34 -11.24 2.20
N LYS A 61 -0.32 -12.15 2.92
CA LYS A 61 -1.18 -13.19 2.30
C LYS A 61 -2.33 -12.58 1.50
N GLN A 62 -3.04 -11.59 2.06
CA GLN A 62 -4.16 -10.94 1.36
C GLN A 62 -3.69 -10.15 0.14
N SER A 63 -2.56 -9.44 0.27
CA SER A 63 -1.96 -8.70 -0.84
C SER A 63 -1.55 -9.63 -1.98
N SER A 64 -0.88 -10.74 -1.69
CA SER A 64 -0.47 -11.72 -2.70
C SER A 64 -1.66 -12.36 -3.41
N LEU A 65 -2.69 -12.77 -2.66
CA LEU A 65 -3.90 -13.36 -3.24
C LEU A 65 -4.60 -12.40 -4.22
N MET A 66 -4.67 -11.12 -3.85
CA MET A 66 -5.24 -10.10 -4.71
C MET A 66 -4.41 -9.91 -5.99
N VAL A 67 -3.08 -9.82 -5.86
CA VAL A 67 -2.17 -9.66 -7.00
C VAL A 67 -2.24 -10.88 -7.94
N GLU A 68 -2.26 -12.10 -7.42
CA GLU A 68 -2.43 -13.31 -8.22
C GLU A 68 -3.74 -13.27 -9.03
N THR A 69 -4.83 -12.85 -8.39
CA THR A 69 -6.15 -12.69 -9.05
C THR A 69 -6.10 -11.62 -10.13
N LEU A 70 -5.45 -10.49 -9.86
CA LEU A 70 -5.28 -9.40 -10.83
C LEU A 70 -4.45 -9.85 -12.04
N VAL A 71 -3.34 -10.54 -11.82
CA VAL A 71 -2.47 -11.06 -12.90
C VAL A 71 -3.25 -12.03 -13.78
N GLN A 72 -3.99 -12.98 -13.19
CA GLN A 72 -4.83 -13.89 -13.95
C GLN A 72 -5.89 -13.16 -14.79
N LYS A 73 -6.54 -12.15 -14.21
CA LYS A 73 -7.56 -11.34 -14.90
C LYS A 73 -6.98 -10.48 -16.01
N LEU A 74 -5.78 -9.92 -15.86
CA LEU A 74 -5.15 -9.11 -16.90
C LEU A 74 -4.63 -9.95 -18.06
N ALA A 75 -4.17 -11.17 -17.79
CA ALA A 75 -3.64 -12.07 -18.82
C ALA A 75 -4.75 -12.75 -19.64
N HIS A 76 -5.90 -13.03 -19.04
CA HIS A 76 -6.92 -13.91 -19.62
C HIS A 76 -8.37 -13.39 -19.51
N GLY A 77 -8.59 -12.24 -18.87
CA GLY A 77 -9.91 -11.65 -18.66
C GLY A 77 -10.40 -10.74 -19.77
#